data_AF-A0A1C7E9A1-F1
#
_entry.id   AF-A0A1C7E9A1-F1
#
_cell.length_a   1.000
_cell.length_b   1.000
_cell.length_c   1.000
_cell.angle_alpha   90.00
_cell.angle_beta   90.00
_cell.angle_gamma   90.00
#
_symmetry.space_group_name_H-M   'P 1'
#
loop_
_entity.id
_entity.type
_entity.pdbx_description
1 polymer ?
#
loop_
_entity_poly.entity_id
_entity_poly.type
_entity_poly.pdbx_seq_one_letter_code
_entity_poly.pdbx_strand_id
1 'polypeptide(L)'
;MVTKESIMKSVDRELTLLIEEYERQLHRKDIEIKELKNQLLKRNAENVELQLVVRQQAKEIELKKNQAFSYLSTLEEGNLEEVRKILELNDSEEVAALASAMEQMWRKRENGMLAKLFEEVNSPHYRKQLKNSEFNYRLLAIIQEILSATDSIDYDSDALIEKAMEYAIQSIGTNGEQSLREYLKAQHQNVYPALLQRNESHLIRTYFRLLLTFTMKQVLQESLKHMVTVEWSFLVSAMSKEDFEFYFWYSYLFDGEQRILDRAKEFYPQGMQNVKGFRLFYQAAKSTDVTEEAYREARNTFRSNKNLTNMEQELVLEKVDQRIKPRLQSSVKAHEAPIYIITSTEYDKLKQTLGLQRKRMKLPLYQKDKLNQIYLYKEVSVWFSKVRGRAFLVNKEYREFSKQIAPLVIKTGEMRYTLPPEGKAGIQSSSFVWPSTEVKKKKENPKNEEKTLNETSELKRLGYQITGVNRAKRWQALELAVPKIGLKKVVGIISYNILLRKGQKNGERKFAYAIAEWEHDLEKLKKHYYRNDFKWPNTKK
;
A
#
# COMPACT_ATOMS: atom_id res chain seq x y z
N MET A 1 -119.95 34.27 -7.92
CA MET A 1 -120.23 32.84 -7.72
C MET A 1 -119.35 32.05 -8.67
N VAL A 2 -118.41 31.27 -8.14
CA VAL A 2 -117.61 30.34 -8.96
C VAL A 2 -118.55 29.22 -9.38
N THR A 3 -118.79 29.04 -10.67
CA THR A 3 -119.62 27.95 -11.15
C THR A 3 -118.86 26.64 -10.99
N LYS A 4 -119.58 25.55 -10.65
CA LYS A 4 -119.03 24.18 -10.56
C LYS A 4 -118.16 23.82 -11.76
N GLU A 5 -118.55 24.30 -12.94
CA GLU A 5 -117.85 24.16 -14.21
C GLU A 5 -116.46 24.81 -14.23
N SER A 6 -116.30 25.98 -13.59
CA SER A 6 -115.00 26.66 -13.48
C SER A 6 -114.03 25.89 -12.57
N ILE A 7 -114.55 25.27 -11.49
CA ILE A 7 -113.74 24.44 -10.58
C ILE A 7 -113.30 23.16 -11.29
N MET A 8 -114.22 22.48 -11.99
CA MET A 8 -113.90 21.28 -12.76
C MET A 8 -112.84 21.54 -13.84
N LYS A 9 -112.97 22.63 -14.62
CA LYS A 9 -111.94 23.01 -15.61
C LYS A 9 -110.58 23.31 -14.99
N SER A 10 -110.55 23.90 -13.79
CA SER A 10 -109.29 24.14 -13.07
C SER A 10 -108.66 22.83 -12.60
N VAL A 11 -109.46 21.92 -12.05
CA VAL A 11 -108.99 20.59 -11.61
C VAL A 11 -108.49 19.77 -12.79
N ASP A 12 -109.21 19.73 -13.91
CA ASP A 12 -108.80 19.02 -15.13
C ASP A 12 -107.49 19.58 -15.69
N ARG A 13 -107.29 20.90 -15.64
CA ARG A 13 -106.04 21.55 -16.05
C ARG A 13 -104.88 21.18 -15.13
N GLU A 14 -105.06 21.22 -13.81
CA GLU A 14 -104.02 20.83 -12.84
C GLU A 14 -103.68 19.34 -12.96
N LEU A 15 -104.68 18.47 -13.17
CA LEU A 15 -104.47 17.05 -13.42
C LEU A 15 -103.67 16.82 -14.70
N THR A 16 -103.99 17.56 -15.77
CA THR A 16 -103.25 17.46 -17.04
C THR A 16 -101.80 17.89 -16.88
N LEU A 17 -101.54 19.02 -16.18
CA LEU A 17 -100.18 19.48 -15.87
C LEU A 17 -99.40 18.48 -15.01
N LEU A 18 -100.07 17.87 -14.02
CA LEU A 18 -99.47 16.85 -13.16
C LEU A 18 -99.13 15.58 -13.96
N ILE A 19 -100.02 15.14 -14.85
CA ILE A 19 -99.79 14.01 -15.75
C ILE A 19 -98.59 14.30 -16.65
N GLU A 20 -98.54 15.46 -17.30
CA GLU A 20 -97.42 15.86 -18.17
C GLU A 20 -96.08 15.92 -17.42
N GLU A 21 -96.07 16.37 -16.16
CA GLU A 21 -94.85 16.40 -15.35
C GLU A 21 -94.42 14.98 -14.94
N TYR A 22 -95.35 14.10 -14.57
CA TYR A 22 -95.03 12.69 -14.30
C TYR A 22 -94.55 11.96 -15.55
N GLU A 23 -95.14 12.21 -16.71
CA GLU A 23 -94.66 11.67 -17.99
C GLU A 23 -93.24 12.16 -18.32
N ARG A 24 -92.94 13.44 -18.08
CA ARG A 24 -91.58 13.99 -18.20
C ARG A 24 -90.60 13.36 -17.21
N GLN A 25 -91.01 13.09 -15.97
CA GLN A 25 -90.17 12.42 -14.98
C GLN A 25 -89.92 10.96 -15.35
N LEU A 26 -90.96 10.23 -15.77
CA LEU A 26 -90.85 8.85 -16.28
C LEU A 26 -89.90 8.80 -17.47
N HIS A 27 -90.06 9.70 -18.44
CA HIS A 27 -89.18 9.75 -19.61
C HIS A 27 -87.71 10.04 -19.24
N ARG A 28 -87.46 10.97 -18.30
CA ARG A 28 -86.10 11.23 -17.77
C ARG A 28 -85.52 9.99 -17.10
N LYS A 29 -86.31 9.27 -16.31
CA LYS A 29 -85.88 8.03 -15.64
C LYS A 29 -85.62 6.90 -16.63
N ASP A 30 -86.39 6.79 -17.70
CA ASP A 30 -86.13 5.81 -18.76
C ASP A 30 -84.82 6.08 -19.51
N ILE A 31 -84.47 7.36 -19.74
CA ILE A 31 -83.17 7.74 -20.31
C ILE A 31 -82.04 7.38 -19.35
N GLU A 32 -82.17 7.73 -18.06
CA GLU A 32 -81.17 7.41 -17.03
C GLU A 32 -80.96 5.89 -16.91
N ILE A 33 -82.03 5.09 -16.91
CA ILE A 33 -81.97 3.63 -16.90
C ILE A 33 -81.24 3.10 -18.13
N LYS A 34 -81.51 3.65 -19.33
CA LYS A 34 -80.81 3.26 -20.56
C LYS A 34 -79.32 3.59 -20.49
N GLU A 35 -78.96 4.77 -19.99
CA GLU A 35 -77.57 5.19 -19.85
C GLU A 35 -76.81 4.31 -18.84
N LEU A 36 -77.39 4.04 -17.67
CA LEU A 36 -76.81 3.16 -16.67
C LEU A 36 -76.66 1.73 -17.18
N LYS A 37 -77.63 1.20 -17.95
CA LYS A 37 -77.50 -0.11 -18.62
C LYS A 37 -76.33 -0.14 -19.59
N ASN A 38 -76.13 0.91 -20.38
CA ASN A 38 -75.01 1.01 -21.31
C ASN A 38 -73.66 1.10 -20.57
N GLN A 39 -73.58 1.87 -19.48
CA GLN A 39 -72.39 1.96 -18.65
C GLN A 39 -72.05 0.61 -18.00
N LEU A 40 -73.06 -0.10 -17.49
CA LEU A 40 -72.89 -1.42 -16.89
C LEU A 40 -72.40 -2.45 -17.91
N LEU A 41 -72.94 -2.43 -19.13
CA LEU A 41 -72.46 -3.27 -20.23
C LEU A 41 -70.99 -2.99 -20.58
N LYS A 42 -70.61 -1.70 -20.65
CA LYS A 42 -69.22 -1.29 -20.90
C LYS A 42 -68.28 -1.78 -19.79
N ARG A 43 -68.64 -1.58 -18.51
CA ARG A 43 -67.86 -2.05 -17.36
C ARG A 43 -67.73 -3.57 -17.32
N ASN A 44 -68.79 -4.30 -17.69
CA ASN A 44 -68.73 -5.75 -17.78
C ASN A 44 -67.79 -6.22 -18.89
N ALA A 45 -67.78 -5.54 -20.05
CA ALA A 45 -66.82 -5.83 -21.11
C ALA A 45 -65.36 -5.59 -20.64
N GLU A 46 -65.09 -4.45 -20.00
CA GLU A 46 -63.77 -4.15 -19.40
C GLU A 46 -63.34 -5.21 -18.37
N ASN A 47 -64.26 -5.64 -17.49
CA ASN A 47 -63.98 -6.68 -16.50
C ASN A 47 -63.65 -8.04 -17.13
N VAL A 48 -64.35 -8.42 -18.21
CA VAL A 48 -64.07 -9.66 -18.95
C VAL A 48 -62.69 -9.59 -19.61
N GLU A 49 -62.32 -8.44 -20.19
CA GLU A 49 -61.00 -8.22 -20.78
C GLU A 49 -59.89 -8.32 -19.72
N LEU A 50 -60.07 -7.68 -18.56
CA LEU A 50 -59.13 -7.78 -17.44
C LEU A 50 -58.99 -9.22 -16.94
N GLN A 51 -60.09 -9.98 -16.84
CA GLN A 51 -60.04 -11.39 -16.46
C GLN A 51 -59.27 -12.24 -17.47
N LEU A 52 -59.36 -11.93 -18.77
CA LEU A 52 -58.57 -12.60 -19.80
C LEU A 52 -57.07 -12.30 -19.67
N VAL A 53 -56.71 -11.03 -19.43
CA VAL A 53 -55.31 -10.63 -19.19
C VAL A 53 -54.73 -11.34 -17.97
N VAL A 54 -55.46 -11.36 -16.86
CA VAL A 54 -55.04 -12.06 -15.63
C VAL A 54 -54.87 -13.56 -15.87
N ARG A 55 -55.76 -14.21 -16.63
CA ARG A 55 -55.64 -15.63 -16.99
C ARG A 55 -54.44 -15.91 -17.89
N GLN A 56 -54.15 -15.02 -18.84
CA GLN A 56 -52.97 -15.16 -19.71
C GLN A 56 -51.68 -15.03 -18.89
N GLN A 57 -51.58 -14.02 -18.03
CA GLN A 57 -50.44 -13.85 -17.12
C GLN A 57 -50.26 -15.04 -16.17
N ALA A 58 -51.37 -15.60 -15.63
CA ALA A 58 -51.30 -16.78 -14.79
C ALA A 58 -50.74 -18.00 -15.54
N LYS A 59 -51.15 -18.21 -16.80
CA LYS A 59 -50.60 -19.29 -17.65
C LYS A 59 -49.12 -19.09 -17.97
N GLU A 60 -48.69 -17.86 -18.23
CA GLU A 60 -47.27 -17.55 -18.45
C GLU A 60 -46.42 -17.81 -17.19
N ILE A 61 -46.94 -17.43 -16.01
CA ILE A 61 -46.29 -17.71 -14.72
C ILE A 61 -46.19 -19.22 -14.50
N GLU A 62 -47.26 -19.98 -14.79
CA GLU A 62 -47.26 -21.44 -14.66
C GLU A 62 -46.27 -22.11 -15.63
N LEU A 63 -46.20 -21.64 -16.89
CA LEU A 63 -45.23 -22.12 -17.86
C LEU A 63 -43.78 -21.87 -17.39
N LYS A 64 -43.48 -20.65 -16.93
CA LYS A 64 -42.16 -20.30 -16.37
C LYS A 64 -41.82 -21.12 -15.13
N LYS A 65 -42.82 -21.41 -14.29
CA LYS A 65 -42.65 -22.28 -13.12
C LYS A 65 -42.32 -23.71 -13.54
N ASN A 66 -43.00 -24.24 -14.57
CA ASN A 66 -42.74 -25.58 -15.10
C ASN A 66 -41.35 -25.68 -15.74
N GLN A 67 -40.90 -24.65 -16.47
CA GLN A 67 -39.52 -24.56 -16.97
C GLN A 67 -38.51 -24.53 -15.82
N ALA A 68 -38.75 -23.75 -14.75
CA ALA A 68 -37.88 -23.75 -13.57
C ALA A 68 -37.80 -25.14 -12.90
N PHE A 69 -38.92 -25.89 -12.87
CA PHE A 69 -38.94 -27.25 -12.34
C PHE A 69 -38.14 -28.25 -13.19
N SER A 70 -38.12 -28.11 -14.53
CA SER A 70 -37.28 -28.98 -15.35
C SER A 70 -35.80 -28.79 -15.00
N TYR A 71 -35.35 -27.55 -14.75
CA TYR A 71 -33.98 -27.30 -14.30
C TYR A 71 -33.67 -27.89 -12.91
N LEU A 72 -34.63 -27.82 -11.97
CA LEU A 72 -34.45 -28.45 -10.66
C LEU A 72 -34.20 -29.96 -10.77
N SER A 73 -34.94 -30.66 -11.63
CA SER A 73 -34.71 -32.09 -11.83
C SER A 73 -33.32 -32.40 -12.40
N THR A 74 -32.77 -31.53 -13.24
CA THR A 74 -31.39 -31.66 -13.77
C THR A 74 -30.34 -31.35 -12.69
N LEU A 75 -30.65 -30.45 -11.76
CA LEU A 75 -29.77 -30.08 -10.65
C LEU A 75 -29.76 -31.10 -9.51
N GLU A 76 -30.87 -31.81 -9.28
CA GLU A 76 -30.99 -32.87 -8.27
C GLU A 76 -29.99 -34.03 -8.52
N GLU A 77 -29.56 -34.25 -9.76
CA GLU A 77 -28.50 -35.21 -10.11
C GLU A 77 -27.08 -34.71 -9.81
N GLY A 78 -26.93 -33.47 -9.31
CA GLY A 78 -25.63 -32.85 -9.04
C GLY A 78 -24.87 -32.47 -10.32
N ASN A 79 -25.55 -32.39 -11.46
CA ASN A 79 -24.94 -32.10 -12.75
C ASN A 79 -24.67 -30.60 -12.92
N LEU A 80 -23.57 -30.11 -12.32
CA LEU A 80 -23.10 -28.72 -12.47
C LEU A 80 -22.72 -28.37 -13.93
N GLU A 81 -22.51 -29.36 -14.81
CA GLU A 81 -22.12 -29.10 -16.19
C GLU A 81 -23.23 -28.42 -16.99
N GLU A 82 -24.50 -28.74 -16.71
CA GLU A 82 -25.62 -28.08 -17.37
C GLU A 82 -25.74 -26.62 -16.93
N VAL A 83 -25.47 -26.34 -15.64
CA VAL A 83 -25.39 -24.97 -15.12
C VAL A 83 -24.31 -24.17 -15.83
N ARG A 84 -23.14 -24.79 -16.04
CA ARG A 84 -22.04 -24.15 -16.78
C ARG A 84 -22.45 -23.80 -18.19
N LYS A 85 -23.13 -24.70 -18.92
CA LYS A 85 -23.62 -24.41 -20.27
C LYS A 85 -24.59 -23.23 -20.27
N ILE A 86 -25.54 -23.18 -19.33
CA ILE A 86 -26.48 -22.06 -19.21
C ILE A 86 -25.72 -20.75 -18.97
N LEU A 87 -24.76 -20.75 -18.05
CA LEU A 87 -23.96 -19.58 -17.73
C LEU A 87 -23.04 -19.16 -18.90
N GLU A 88 -22.55 -20.12 -19.69
CA GLU A 88 -21.73 -19.88 -20.89
C GLU A 88 -22.55 -19.29 -22.04
N LEU A 89 -23.77 -19.78 -22.25
CA LEU A 89 -24.71 -19.24 -23.24
C LEU A 89 -25.13 -17.81 -22.88
N ASN A 90 -25.21 -17.50 -21.58
CA ASN A 90 -25.59 -16.19 -21.05
C ASN A 90 -26.92 -15.70 -21.64
N ASP A 91 -27.84 -16.63 -21.88
CA ASP A 91 -29.21 -16.33 -22.27
C ASP A 91 -29.98 -15.76 -21.08
N SER A 92 -30.66 -14.62 -21.28
CA SER A 92 -31.32 -13.92 -20.18
C SER A 92 -32.47 -14.71 -19.56
N GLU A 93 -33.18 -15.52 -20.35
CA GLU A 93 -34.30 -16.33 -19.86
C GLU A 93 -33.79 -17.54 -19.08
N GLU A 94 -32.79 -18.25 -19.60
CA GLU A 94 -32.20 -19.40 -18.92
C GLU A 94 -31.51 -19.00 -17.61
N VAL A 95 -30.80 -17.87 -17.62
CA VAL A 95 -30.16 -17.33 -16.41
C VAL A 95 -31.23 -16.90 -15.39
N ALA A 96 -32.34 -16.29 -15.80
CA ALA A 96 -33.45 -15.97 -14.90
C ALA A 96 -34.13 -17.23 -14.32
N ALA A 97 -34.22 -18.31 -15.12
CA ALA A 97 -34.71 -19.61 -14.68
C ALA A 97 -33.77 -20.23 -13.63
N LEU A 98 -32.45 -20.14 -13.83
CA LEU A 98 -31.45 -20.59 -12.86
C LEU A 98 -31.57 -19.84 -11.52
N ALA A 99 -31.75 -18.52 -11.53
CA ALA A 99 -31.98 -17.76 -10.28
C ALA A 99 -33.25 -18.23 -9.57
N SER A 100 -34.31 -18.51 -10.33
CA SER A 100 -35.58 -19.01 -9.79
C SER A 100 -35.43 -20.43 -9.20
N ALA A 101 -34.60 -21.28 -9.81
CA ALA A 101 -34.27 -22.59 -9.27
C ALA A 101 -33.48 -22.46 -7.95
N MET A 102 -32.49 -21.57 -7.88
CA MET A 102 -31.74 -21.28 -6.65
C MET A 102 -32.65 -20.78 -5.52
N GLU A 103 -33.63 -19.93 -5.83
CA GLU A 103 -34.64 -19.48 -4.86
C GLU A 103 -35.51 -20.64 -4.35
N GLN A 104 -35.90 -21.56 -5.23
CA GLN A 104 -36.65 -22.76 -4.83
C GLN A 104 -35.81 -23.71 -3.96
N MET A 105 -34.54 -23.91 -4.29
CA MET A 105 -33.61 -24.70 -3.47
C MET A 105 -33.50 -24.13 -2.06
N TRP A 106 -33.40 -22.80 -1.95
CA TRP A 106 -33.41 -22.11 -0.67
C TRP A 106 -34.68 -22.40 0.14
N ARG A 107 -35.85 -22.29 -0.48
CA ARG A 107 -37.15 -22.60 0.16
C ARG A 107 -37.28 -24.07 0.57
N LYS A 108 -36.70 -25.00 -0.21
CA LYS A 108 -36.66 -26.44 0.10
C LYS A 108 -35.56 -26.83 1.10
N ARG A 109 -34.73 -25.88 1.55
CA ARG A 109 -33.56 -26.11 2.43
C ARG A 109 -32.50 -27.04 1.80
N GLU A 110 -32.35 -27.00 0.48
CA GLU A 110 -31.30 -27.75 -0.25
C GLU A 110 -29.94 -27.02 -0.18
N ASN A 111 -29.50 -26.70 1.05
CA ASN A 111 -28.44 -25.74 1.31
C ASN A 111 -27.08 -26.16 0.71
N GLY A 112 -26.77 -27.46 0.72
CA GLY A 112 -25.52 -27.98 0.16
C GLY A 112 -25.41 -27.82 -1.35
N MET A 113 -26.51 -27.99 -2.09
CA MET A 113 -26.53 -27.78 -3.54
C MET A 113 -26.48 -26.29 -3.86
N LEU A 114 -27.25 -25.49 -3.12
CA LEU A 114 -27.25 -24.03 -3.28
C LEU A 114 -25.87 -23.42 -3.02
N ALA A 115 -25.12 -23.93 -2.03
CA ALA A 115 -23.74 -23.52 -1.77
C ALA A 115 -22.81 -23.79 -2.96
N LYS A 116 -22.90 -24.99 -3.56
CA LYS A 116 -22.14 -25.34 -4.78
C LYS A 116 -22.50 -24.45 -5.97
N LEU A 117 -23.77 -24.10 -6.11
CA LEU A 117 -24.20 -23.16 -7.14
C LEU A 117 -23.64 -21.77 -6.92
N PHE A 118 -23.67 -21.25 -5.68
CA PHE A 118 -23.01 -19.99 -5.34
C PHE A 118 -21.51 -20.02 -5.67
N GLU A 119 -20.82 -21.13 -5.39
CA GLU A 119 -19.41 -21.30 -5.75
C GLU A 119 -19.19 -21.25 -7.27
N GLU A 120 -20.02 -21.96 -8.04
CA GLU A 120 -19.93 -22.00 -9.51
C GLU A 120 -20.20 -20.62 -10.13
N VAL A 121 -21.29 -19.94 -9.74
CA VAL A 121 -21.61 -18.59 -10.26
C VAL A 121 -20.59 -17.53 -9.80
N ASN A 122 -19.89 -17.79 -8.70
CA ASN A 122 -18.80 -16.95 -8.21
C ASN A 122 -17.47 -17.24 -8.94
N SER A 123 -17.41 -18.13 -9.93
CA SER A 123 -16.18 -18.36 -10.68
C SER A 123 -15.76 -17.09 -11.45
N PRO A 124 -14.46 -16.78 -11.57
CA PRO A 124 -13.99 -15.61 -12.33
C PRO A 124 -14.46 -15.57 -13.78
N HIS A 125 -14.83 -16.72 -14.34
CA HIS A 125 -15.33 -16.86 -15.71
C HIS A 125 -16.67 -16.14 -15.89
N TYR A 126 -17.63 -16.39 -14.99
CA TYR A 126 -19.01 -15.87 -15.11
C TYR A 126 -19.19 -14.47 -14.50
N ARG A 127 -18.33 -14.07 -13.55
CA ARG A 127 -18.45 -12.76 -12.85
C ARG A 127 -18.64 -11.56 -13.76
N LYS A 128 -17.91 -11.51 -14.88
CA LYS A 128 -17.97 -10.36 -15.80
C LYS A 128 -19.28 -10.31 -16.57
N GLN A 129 -19.81 -11.46 -16.96
CA GLN A 129 -21.05 -11.58 -17.73
C GLN A 129 -22.26 -11.20 -16.86
N LEU A 130 -22.26 -11.67 -15.61
CA LEU A 130 -23.41 -11.49 -14.72
C LEU A 130 -23.51 -10.07 -14.13
N LYS A 131 -22.45 -9.25 -14.17
CA LYS A 131 -22.34 -7.99 -13.42
C LYS A 131 -23.58 -7.06 -13.50
N ASN A 132 -24.22 -6.95 -14.66
CA ASN A 132 -25.34 -6.01 -14.88
C ASN A 132 -26.66 -6.70 -15.23
N SER A 133 -26.84 -7.98 -14.89
CA SER A 133 -28.06 -8.73 -15.21
C SER A 133 -29.08 -8.71 -14.07
N GLU A 134 -30.35 -8.96 -14.42
CA GLU A 134 -31.43 -9.21 -13.45
C GLU A 134 -31.10 -10.37 -12.52
N PHE A 135 -30.31 -11.33 -13.00
CA PHE A 135 -29.77 -12.44 -12.22
C PHE A 135 -29.08 -11.99 -10.93
N ASN A 136 -28.15 -11.04 -11.03
CA ASN A 136 -27.42 -10.54 -9.87
C ASN A 136 -28.36 -9.92 -8.84
N TYR A 137 -29.38 -9.19 -9.29
CA TYR A 137 -30.37 -8.61 -8.39
C TYR A 137 -31.13 -9.70 -7.63
N ARG A 138 -31.58 -10.75 -8.32
CA ARG A 138 -32.27 -11.89 -7.70
C ARG A 138 -31.36 -12.67 -6.74
N LEU A 139 -30.11 -12.94 -7.11
CA LEU A 139 -29.16 -13.61 -6.22
C LEU A 139 -28.88 -12.78 -4.96
N LEU A 140 -28.77 -11.47 -5.08
CA LEU A 140 -28.59 -10.61 -3.91
C LEU A 140 -29.84 -10.60 -3.02
N ALA A 141 -31.05 -10.75 -3.57
CA ALA A 141 -32.26 -10.94 -2.77
C ALA A 141 -32.25 -12.29 -2.02
N ILE A 142 -31.85 -13.39 -2.67
CA ILE A 142 -31.67 -14.68 -2.00
C ILE A 142 -30.64 -14.57 -0.85
N ILE A 143 -29.54 -13.84 -1.07
CA ILE A 143 -28.52 -13.60 -0.03
C ILE A 143 -29.12 -12.81 1.14
N GLN A 144 -29.98 -11.82 0.91
CA GLN A 144 -30.68 -11.11 1.97
C GLN A 144 -31.55 -12.06 2.81
N GLU A 145 -32.26 -13.00 2.17
CA GLU A 145 -33.05 -14.01 2.87
C GLU A 145 -32.17 -14.99 3.67
N ILE A 146 -31.06 -15.46 3.10
CA ILE A 146 -30.09 -16.33 3.81
C ILE A 146 -29.55 -15.62 5.05
N LEU A 147 -29.13 -14.36 4.89
CA LEU A 147 -28.63 -13.56 6.02
C LEU A 147 -29.72 -13.26 7.05
N SER A 148 -30.98 -13.05 6.62
CA SER A 148 -32.11 -12.83 7.53
C SER A 148 -32.38 -14.04 8.41
N ALA A 149 -32.21 -15.24 7.87
CA ALA A 149 -32.50 -16.49 8.56
C ALA A 149 -31.28 -17.09 9.30
N THR A 150 -30.18 -16.34 9.44
CA THR A 150 -28.92 -16.88 10.04
C THR A 150 -29.12 -17.42 11.47
N ASP A 151 -30.11 -16.92 12.21
CA ASP A 151 -30.50 -17.35 13.55
C ASP A 151 -31.29 -18.67 13.61
N SER A 152 -31.93 -19.06 12.50
CA SER A 152 -32.90 -20.15 12.42
C SER A 152 -32.48 -21.30 11.51
N ILE A 153 -31.45 -21.10 10.70
CA ILE A 153 -30.88 -22.14 9.84
C ILE A 153 -29.93 -23.04 10.65
N ASP A 154 -29.91 -24.33 10.34
CA ASP A 154 -28.99 -25.32 10.90
C ASP A 154 -27.49 -24.96 10.72
N TYR A 155 -26.64 -25.52 11.58
CA TYR A 155 -25.17 -25.41 11.51
C TYR A 155 -24.61 -26.00 10.21
N ASP A 156 -25.28 -26.99 9.63
CA ASP A 156 -24.92 -27.58 8.33
C ASP A 156 -24.97 -26.59 7.14
N SER A 157 -25.38 -25.34 7.39
CA SER A 157 -25.54 -24.29 6.37
C SER A 157 -24.45 -23.23 6.41
N ASP A 158 -23.41 -23.40 7.22
CA ASP A 158 -22.28 -22.46 7.29
C ASP A 158 -21.62 -22.26 5.92
N ALA A 159 -21.44 -23.34 5.16
CA ALA A 159 -20.92 -23.27 3.80
C ALA A 159 -21.80 -22.41 2.87
N LEU A 160 -23.13 -22.51 3.00
CA LEU A 160 -24.05 -21.68 2.21
C LEU A 160 -23.91 -20.20 2.58
N ILE A 161 -23.88 -19.88 3.88
CA ILE A 161 -23.74 -18.50 4.37
C ILE A 161 -22.40 -17.91 3.89
N GLU A 162 -21.32 -18.67 3.99
CA GLU A 162 -20.01 -18.25 3.49
C GLU A 162 -20.05 -17.96 1.98
N LYS A 163 -20.53 -18.91 1.16
CA LYS A 163 -20.58 -18.75 -0.30
C LYS A 163 -21.50 -17.61 -0.74
N ALA A 164 -22.61 -17.41 -0.05
CA ALA A 164 -23.50 -16.27 -0.25
C ALA A 164 -22.79 -14.93 0.01
N MET A 165 -22.05 -14.80 1.13
CA MET A 165 -21.27 -13.59 1.42
C MET A 165 -20.10 -13.39 0.46
N GLU A 166 -19.40 -14.46 0.08
CA GLU A 166 -18.32 -14.40 -0.92
C GLU A 166 -18.83 -13.91 -2.27
N TYR A 167 -20.01 -14.38 -2.70
CA TYR A 167 -20.65 -13.88 -3.91
C TYR A 167 -21.00 -12.39 -3.77
N ALA A 168 -21.63 -11.98 -2.67
CA ALA A 168 -21.96 -10.58 -2.41
C ALA A 168 -20.73 -9.65 -2.46
N ILE A 169 -19.58 -10.08 -1.93
CA ILE A 169 -18.32 -9.33 -2.00
C ILE A 169 -17.90 -9.08 -3.46
N GLN A 170 -18.11 -10.06 -4.34
CA GLN A 170 -17.73 -9.96 -5.75
C GLN A 170 -18.75 -9.18 -6.59
N SER A 171 -19.97 -9.01 -6.09
CA SER A 171 -21.06 -8.26 -6.72
C SER A 171 -20.99 -6.74 -6.50
N ILE A 172 -19.86 -6.17 -6.08
CA ILE A 172 -19.69 -4.70 -6.07
C ILE A 172 -19.79 -4.14 -7.48
N GLY A 173 -20.49 -3.01 -7.59
CA GLY A 173 -20.70 -2.26 -8.82
C GLY A 173 -21.77 -2.88 -9.71
N THR A 174 -22.65 -3.70 -9.14
CA THR A 174 -23.79 -4.34 -9.80
C THR A 174 -25.11 -3.66 -9.41
N ASN A 175 -26.18 -3.90 -10.16
CA ASN A 175 -27.49 -3.25 -9.97
C ASN A 175 -28.17 -3.54 -8.61
N GLY A 176 -27.71 -4.53 -7.85
CA GLY A 176 -28.24 -4.85 -6.51
C GLY A 176 -27.35 -4.42 -5.35
N GLU A 177 -26.16 -3.86 -5.60
CA GLU A 177 -25.21 -3.49 -4.54
C GLU A 177 -25.86 -2.54 -3.52
N GLN A 178 -26.55 -1.51 -3.98
CA GLN A 178 -27.16 -0.52 -3.10
C GLN A 178 -28.25 -1.15 -2.21
N SER A 179 -29.08 -2.04 -2.77
CA SER A 179 -30.11 -2.76 -2.01
C SER A 179 -29.49 -3.64 -0.92
N LEU A 180 -28.45 -4.43 -1.25
CA LEU A 180 -27.77 -5.25 -0.25
C LEU A 180 -27.07 -4.38 0.82
N ARG A 181 -26.48 -3.25 0.43
CA ARG A 181 -25.85 -2.30 1.36
C ARG A 181 -26.84 -1.75 2.38
N GLU A 182 -28.02 -1.33 1.91
CA GLU A 182 -29.10 -0.80 2.75
C GLU A 182 -29.64 -1.89 3.68
N TYR A 183 -29.85 -3.10 3.15
CA TYR A 183 -30.23 -4.26 3.93
C TYR A 183 -29.21 -4.56 5.04
N LEU A 184 -27.91 -4.65 4.73
CA LEU A 184 -26.86 -4.92 5.70
C LEU A 184 -26.81 -3.85 6.80
N LYS A 185 -27.07 -2.59 6.48
CA LYS A 185 -27.18 -1.52 7.48
C LYS A 185 -28.38 -1.73 8.39
N ALA A 186 -29.54 -2.04 7.82
CA ALA A 186 -30.77 -2.22 8.57
C ALA A 186 -30.74 -3.48 9.46
N GLN A 187 -30.13 -4.56 8.98
CA GLN A 187 -30.14 -5.88 9.62
C GLN A 187 -28.84 -6.23 10.35
N HIS A 188 -27.87 -5.31 10.43
CA HIS A 188 -26.59 -5.57 11.10
C HIS A 188 -26.75 -6.14 12.52
N GLN A 189 -27.67 -5.56 13.29
CA GLN A 189 -27.93 -5.95 14.68
C GLN A 189 -28.52 -7.36 14.83
N ASN A 190 -29.04 -7.94 13.75
CA ASN A 190 -29.57 -9.31 13.73
C ASN A 190 -28.54 -10.28 13.14
N VAL A 191 -27.96 -9.92 11.98
CA VAL A 191 -27.01 -10.78 11.26
C VAL A 191 -25.72 -10.99 12.05
N TYR A 192 -25.13 -9.93 12.61
CA TYR A 192 -23.82 -10.03 13.25
C TYR A 192 -23.83 -10.89 14.53
N PRO A 193 -24.77 -10.72 15.48
CA PRO A 193 -24.86 -11.63 16.63
C PRO A 193 -25.16 -13.07 16.24
N ALA A 194 -25.99 -13.31 15.23
CA ALA A 194 -26.27 -14.67 14.75
C ALA A 194 -25.00 -15.34 14.19
N LEU A 195 -24.15 -14.60 13.47
CA LEU A 195 -22.84 -15.11 13.02
C LEU A 195 -21.87 -15.36 14.17
N LEU A 196 -21.89 -14.53 15.22
CA LEU A 196 -21.06 -14.74 16.41
C LEU A 196 -21.46 -16.00 17.18
N GLN A 197 -22.77 -16.27 17.30
CA GLN A 197 -23.30 -17.46 17.98
C GLN A 197 -22.85 -18.77 17.34
N ARG A 198 -22.58 -18.77 16.02
CA ARG A 198 -22.03 -19.93 15.31
C ARG A 198 -20.60 -20.28 15.73
N ASN A 199 -19.86 -19.34 16.33
CA ASN A 199 -18.46 -19.50 16.76
C ASN A 199 -17.49 -19.92 15.63
N GLU A 200 -17.86 -19.65 14.38
CA GLU A 200 -17.06 -19.98 13.20
C GLU A 200 -16.29 -18.75 12.72
N SER A 201 -14.97 -18.73 13.00
CA SER A 201 -14.12 -17.58 12.70
C SER A 201 -14.13 -17.20 11.20
N HIS A 202 -14.20 -18.19 10.30
CA HIS A 202 -14.20 -17.94 8.87
C HIS A 202 -15.46 -17.15 8.41
N LEU A 203 -16.63 -17.41 8.99
CA LEU A 203 -17.86 -16.65 8.72
C LEU A 203 -17.73 -15.19 9.15
N ILE A 204 -17.20 -14.94 10.35
CA ILE A 204 -16.99 -13.59 10.89
C ILE A 204 -15.99 -12.82 10.01
N ARG A 205 -14.90 -13.48 9.58
CA ARG A 205 -13.93 -12.90 8.64
C ARG A 205 -14.59 -12.49 7.35
N THR A 206 -15.34 -13.39 6.73
CA THR A 206 -16.02 -13.13 5.46
C THR A 206 -17.06 -12.01 5.61
N TYR A 207 -17.77 -11.95 6.73
CA TYR A 207 -18.68 -10.84 7.04
C TYR A 207 -17.93 -9.50 7.21
N PHE A 208 -16.78 -9.48 7.89
CA PHE A 208 -15.96 -8.26 8.00
C PHE A 208 -15.40 -7.81 6.65
N ARG A 209 -15.01 -8.76 5.79
CA ARG A 209 -14.65 -8.45 4.40
C ARG A 209 -15.83 -7.83 3.67
N LEU A 210 -17.03 -8.39 3.81
CA LEU A 210 -18.26 -7.84 3.22
C LEU A 210 -18.50 -6.40 3.67
N LEU A 211 -18.45 -6.12 4.98
CA LEU A 211 -18.61 -4.75 5.49
C LEU A 211 -17.55 -3.79 4.96
N LEU A 212 -16.29 -4.21 4.91
CA LEU A 212 -15.19 -3.38 4.38
C LEU A 212 -15.40 -3.05 2.90
N THR A 213 -15.74 -4.09 2.14
CA THR A 213 -15.99 -4.10 0.70
C THR A 213 -17.14 -3.15 0.33
N PHE A 214 -18.21 -3.14 1.12
CA PHE A 214 -19.35 -2.22 1.00
C PHE A 214 -19.11 -0.85 1.63
N THR A 215 -17.87 -0.54 2.03
CA THR A 215 -17.45 0.74 2.64
C THR A 215 -18.17 1.08 3.95
N MET A 216 -18.67 0.08 4.68
CA MET A 216 -19.40 0.22 5.95
C MET A 216 -18.45 0.34 7.14
N LYS A 217 -17.51 1.30 7.07
CA LYS A 217 -16.38 1.45 8.01
C LYS A 217 -16.81 1.57 9.47
N GLN A 218 -17.84 2.35 9.77
CA GLN A 218 -18.32 2.55 11.14
C GLN A 218 -18.89 1.25 11.73
N VAL A 219 -19.76 0.56 10.97
CA VAL A 219 -20.37 -0.72 11.38
C VAL A 219 -19.29 -1.77 11.63
N LEU A 220 -18.30 -1.85 10.73
CA LEU A 220 -17.15 -2.75 10.89
C LEU A 220 -16.32 -2.41 12.13
N GLN A 221 -16.04 -1.13 12.40
CA GLN A 221 -15.29 -0.70 13.57
C GLN A 221 -16.02 -1.04 14.87
N GLU A 222 -17.34 -0.83 14.92
CA GLU A 222 -18.18 -1.16 16.07
C GLU A 222 -18.23 -2.68 16.29
N SER A 223 -18.36 -3.46 15.22
CA SER A 223 -18.34 -4.93 15.25
C SER A 223 -17.00 -5.46 15.75
N LEU A 224 -15.88 -4.97 15.20
CA LEU A 224 -14.53 -5.34 15.65
C LEU A 224 -14.33 -5.01 17.13
N LYS A 225 -14.79 -3.84 17.57
CA LYS A 225 -14.74 -3.47 18.98
C LYS A 225 -15.53 -4.46 19.83
N HIS A 226 -16.78 -4.74 19.47
CA HIS A 226 -17.63 -5.71 20.18
C HIS A 226 -16.96 -7.08 20.27
N MET A 227 -16.49 -7.61 19.14
CA MET A 227 -15.77 -8.88 19.06
C MET A 227 -14.60 -8.95 20.03
N VAL A 228 -13.73 -7.93 20.04
CA VAL A 228 -12.51 -7.92 20.87
C VAL A 228 -12.82 -7.69 22.35
N THR A 229 -13.86 -6.93 22.69
CA THR A 229 -14.18 -6.62 24.10
C THR A 229 -15.11 -7.61 24.77
N VAL A 230 -16.04 -8.21 24.02
CA VAL A 230 -17.11 -9.07 24.55
C VAL A 230 -16.86 -10.52 24.18
N GLU A 231 -16.69 -10.81 22.89
CA GLU A 231 -16.72 -12.18 22.36
C GLU A 231 -15.36 -12.88 22.32
N TRP A 232 -14.28 -12.17 22.63
CA TRP A 232 -12.92 -12.65 22.42
C TRP A 232 -12.63 -13.99 23.10
N SER A 233 -13.11 -14.18 24.33
CA SER A 233 -12.91 -15.41 25.10
C SER A 233 -13.59 -16.64 24.50
N PHE A 234 -14.63 -16.45 23.70
CA PHE A 234 -15.32 -17.54 23.01
C PHE A 234 -14.63 -17.86 21.68
N LEU A 235 -14.25 -16.81 20.94
CA LEU A 235 -13.60 -16.97 19.64
C LEU A 235 -12.19 -17.54 19.76
N VAL A 236 -11.47 -17.25 20.85
CA VAL A 236 -10.08 -17.68 21.04
C VAL A 236 -9.89 -19.20 20.88
N SER A 237 -10.87 -20.01 21.28
CA SER A 237 -10.77 -21.47 21.19
C SER A 237 -10.93 -22.02 19.78
N ALA A 238 -11.64 -21.29 18.90
CA ALA A 238 -11.88 -21.69 17.51
C ALA A 238 -10.95 -20.96 16.51
N MET A 239 -10.22 -19.94 16.96
CA MET A 239 -9.42 -19.07 16.12
C MET A 239 -8.06 -19.70 15.77
N SER A 240 -7.74 -19.76 14.47
CA SER A 240 -6.40 -20.10 13.99
C SER A 240 -5.40 -18.93 14.12
N LYS A 241 -4.12 -19.17 13.85
CA LYS A 241 -3.11 -18.10 13.82
C LYS A 241 -3.37 -17.12 12.68
N GLU A 242 -3.86 -17.64 11.56
CA GLU A 242 -4.25 -16.89 10.38
C GLU A 242 -5.45 -15.97 10.66
N ASP A 243 -6.41 -16.45 11.46
CA ASP A 243 -7.55 -15.66 11.91
C ASP A 243 -7.12 -14.54 12.85
N PHE A 244 -6.27 -14.83 13.83
CA PHE A 244 -5.73 -13.79 14.72
C PHE A 244 -4.99 -12.71 13.92
N GLU A 245 -4.17 -13.11 12.95
CA GLU A 245 -3.48 -12.15 12.08
C GLU A 245 -4.47 -11.29 11.27
N PHE A 246 -5.54 -11.89 10.74
CA PHE A 246 -6.59 -11.16 10.05
C PHE A 246 -7.23 -10.10 10.97
N TYR A 247 -7.66 -10.49 12.17
CA TYR A 247 -8.32 -9.57 13.12
C TYR A 247 -7.38 -8.48 13.62
N PHE A 248 -6.09 -8.79 13.80
CA PHE A 248 -5.06 -7.81 14.12
C PHE A 248 -4.99 -6.72 13.05
N TRP A 249 -4.87 -7.09 11.77
CA TRP A 249 -4.75 -6.12 10.70
C TRP A 249 -6.03 -5.31 10.49
N TYR A 250 -7.19 -5.94 10.65
CA TYR A 250 -8.47 -5.23 10.65
C TYR A 250 -8.57 -4.23 11.80
N SER A 251 -8.18 -4.61 13.02
CA SER A 251 -8.16 -3.68 14.16
C SER A 251 -7.15 -2.56 13.95
N TYR A 252 -5.99 -2.85 13.36
CA TYR A 252 -5.00 -1.83 12.99
C TYR A 252 -5.58 -0.79 12.02
N LEU A 253 -6.40 -1.20 11.03
CA LEU A 253 -7.06 -0.28 10.11
C LEU A 253 -7.96 0.74 10.85
N PHE A 254 -8.53 0.37 12.00
CA PHE A 254 -9.46 1.20 12.78
C PHE A 254 -8.91 1.67 14.13
N ASP A 255 -7.57 1.74 14.28
CA ASP A 255 -6.87 2.25 15.47
C ASP A 255 -7.23 1.47 16.76
N GLY A 256 -7.57 0.20 16.61
CA GLY A 256 -7.91 -0.74 17.68
C GLY A 256 -6.79 -1.72 18.02
N GLU A 257 -5.59 -1.59 17.44
CA GLU A 257 -4.51 -2.57 17.55
C GLU A 257 -4.11 -2.88 19.00
N GLN A 258 -4.16 -1.89 19.90
CA GLN A 258 -3.74 -2.08 21.29
C GLN A 258 -4.59 -3.13 22.02
N ARG A 259 -5.90 -3.16 21.77
CA ARG A 259 -6.81 -4.13 22.41
C ARG A 259 -6.49 -5.56 22.00
N ILE A 260 -6.08 -5.76 20.75
CA ILE A 260 -5.65 -7.09 20.27
C ILE A 260 -4.24 -7.43 20.76
N LEU A 261 -3.33 -6.45 20.86
CA LEU A 261 -1.99 -6.68 21.40
C LEU A 261 -2.03 -7.16 22.86
N ASP A 262 -2.96 -6.64 23.66
CA ASP A 262 -3.15 -7.09 25.05
C ASP A 262 -3.56 -8.57 25.12
N ARG A 263 -4.22 -9.08 24.07
CA ARG A 263 -4.64 -10.49 23.90
C ARG A 263 -3.61 -11.37 23.20
N ALA A 264 -2.60 -10.77 22.56
CA ALA A 264 -1.62 -11.50 21.75
C ALA A 264 -0.87 -12.61 22.49
N LYS A 265 -0.72 -12.49 23.82
CA LYS A 265 -0.06 -13.49 24.66
C LYS A 265 -0.76 -14.86 24.64
N GLU A 266 -2.06 -14.88 24.36
CA GLU A 266 -2.87 -16.11 24.26
C GLU A 266 -2.45 -16.95 23.04
N PHE A 267 -2.09 -16.30 21.92
CA PHE A 267 -1.71 -16.96 20.65
C PHE A 267 -0.20 -17.06 20.44
N TYR A 268 0.54 -16.07 20.92
CA TYR A 268 1.99 -15.98 20.78
C TYR A 268 2.63 -15.73 22.15
N PRO A 269 2.76 -16.78 22.98
CA PRO A 269 3.39 -16.64 24.31
C PRO A 269 4.82 -16.09 24.25
N GLN A 270 5.53 -16.35 23.14
CA GLN A 270 6.89 -15.86 22.88
C GLN A 270 6.93 -14.43 22.30
N GLY A 271 5.77 -13.79 22.12
CA GLY A 271 5.62 -12.47 21.50
C GLY A 271 5.51 -12.51 19.98
N MET A 272 4.78 -11.54 19.41
CA MET A 272 4.51 -11.44 17.97
C MET A 272 5.71 -10.94 17.15
N GLN A 273 6.74 -10.39 17.79
CA GLN A 273 7.90 -9.76 17.15
C GLN A 273 8.70 -10.66 16.19
N ASN A 274 8.64 -11.98 16.41
CA ASN A 274 9.34 -12.96 15.58
C ASN A 274 8.48 -13.54 14.45
N VAL A 275 7.18 -13.23 14.44
CA VAL A 275 6.23 -13.77 13.46
C VAL A 275 6.30 -12.93 12.20
N LYS A 276 6.51 -13.60 11.05
CA LYS A 276 6.66 -12.93 9.74
C LYS A 276 5.51 -11.97 9.44
N GLY A 277 4.29 -12.36 9.79
CA GLY A 277 3.07 -11.57 9.61
C GLY A 277 3.10 -10.19 10.25
N PHE A 278 3.69 -10.05 11.44
CA PHE A 278 3.67 -8.79 12.20
C PHE A 278 4.92 -7.93 12.02
N ARG A 279 5.91 -8.38 11.24
CA ARG A 279 7.15 -7.61 11.00
C ARG A 279 6.87 -6.19 10.52
N LEU A 280 5.90 -6.03 9.60
CA LEU A 280 5.50 -4.73 9.06
C LEU A 280 4.99 -3.80 10.16
N PHE A 281 4.13 -4.30 11.05
CA PHE A 281 3.60 -3.53 12.16
C PHE A 281 4.71 -3.07 13.11
N TYR A 282 5.65 -3.95 13.47
CA TYR A 282 6.74 -3.58 14.36
C TYR A 282 7.67 -2.54 13.74
N GLN A 283 7.91 -2.58 12.43
CA GLN A 283 8.61 -1.48 11.76
C GLN A 283 7.79 -0.18 11.82
N ALA A 284 6.46 -0.24 11.77
CA ALA A 284 5.60 0.93 11.90
C ALA A 284 5.56 1.53 13.31
N ALA A 285 5.62 0.66 14.32
CA ALA A 285 5.53 1.04 15.72
C ALA A 285 6.85 1.58 16.30
N LYS A 286 8.00 1.23 15.71
CA LYS A 286 9.31 1.71 16.16
C LYS A 286 9.40 3.24 16.11
N SER A 287 9.95 3.81 17.19
CA SER A 287 10.16 5.25 17.34
C SER A 287 11.43 5.76 16.64
N THR A 288 12.46 4.93 16.48
CA THR A 288 13.73 5.25 15.81
C THR A 288 14.27 4.07 15.00
N ASP A 289 15.21 4.33 14.09
CA ASP A 289 16.08 3.32 13.44
C ASP A 289 15.42 2.36 12.42
N VAL A 290 14.29 2.74 11.81
CA VAL A 290 13.73 2.00 10.68
C VAL A 290 14.46 2.37 9.40
N THR A 291 15.25 1.43 8.85
CA THR A 291 15.89 1.61 7.54
C THR A 291 14.89 1.38 6.40
N GLU A 292 15.10 2.05 5.27
CA GLU A 292 14.27 1.86 4.07
C GLU A 292 14.34 0.40 3.59
N GLU A 293 15.50 -0.24 3.71
CA GLU A 293 15.70 -1.64 3.35
C GLU A 293 14.85 -2.58 4.23
N ALA A 294 14.89 -2.41 5.56
CA ALA A 294 14.11 -3.24 6.48
C ALA A 294 12.60 -3.02 6.30
N TYR A 295 12.18 -1.78 6.03
CA TYR A 295 10.79 -1.48 5.70
C TYR A 295 10.37 -2.15 4.38
N ARG A 296 11.20 -2.07 3.35
CA ARG A 296 10.93 -2.69 2.04
C ARG A 296 10.82 -4.21 2.15
N GLU A 297 11.69 -4.85 2.92
CA GLU A 297 11.64 -6.29 3.18
C GLU A 297 10.33 -6.67 3.91
N ALA A 298 9.97 -5.92 4.96
CA ALA A 298 8.74 -6.16 5.71
C ALA A 298 7.48 -5.96 4.85
N ARG A 299 7.48 -4.92 3.99
CA ARG A 299 6.40 -4.63 3.03
C ARG A 299 6.23 -5.76 2.00
N ASN A 300 7.35 -6.27 1.45
CA ASN A 300 7.32 -7.39 0.51
C ASN A 300 6.84 -8.69 1.19
N THR A 301 7.27 -8.93 2.42
CA THR A 301 6.80 -10.08 3.23
C THR A 301 5.30 -9.98 3.47
N PHE A 302 4.79 -8.80 3.85
CA PHE A 302 3.37 -8.58 4.05
C PHE A 302 2.54 -8.80 2.78
N ARG A 303 3.00 -8.31 1.62
CA ARG A 303 2.32 -8.55 0.32
C ARG A 303 2.23 -10.02 -0.06
N SER A 304 3.15 -10.86 0.41
CA SER A 304 3.09 -12.30 0.19
C SER A 304 2.06 -13.02 1.06
N ASN A 305 1.42 -12.32 2.01
CA ASN A 305 0.42 -12.90 2.89
C ASN A 305 -0.92 -13.12 2.18
N LYS A 306 -1.37 -14.37 2.12
CA LYS A 306 -2.66 -14.75 1.51
C LYS A 306 -3.88 -14.54 2.42
N ASN A 307 -3.67 -14.18 3.70
CA ASN A 307 -4.75 -13.97 4.68
C ASN A 307 -5.59 -12.72 4.39
N LEU A 308 -5.03 -11.76 3.64
CA LEU A 308 -5.69 -10.53 3.21
C LEU A 308 -5.77 -10.50 1.68
N THR A 309 -6.86 -9.93 1.16
CA THR A 309 -7.02 -9.63 -0.26
C THR A 309 -6.08 -8.49 -0.68
N ASN A 310 -5.81 -8.35 -1.99
CA ASN A 310 -4.98 -7.25 -2.49
C ASN A 310 -5.52 -5.86 -2.08
N MET A 311 -6.85 -5.70 -2.06
CA MET A 311 -7.49 -4.46 -1.61
C MET A 311 -7.19 -4.18 -0.14
N GLU A 312 -7.38 -5.17 0.73
CA GLU A 312 -7.11 -5.07 2.17
C GLU A 312 -5.63 -4.79 2.44
N GLN A 313 -4.73 -5.48 1.72
CA GLN A 313 -3.30 -5.25 1.83
C GLN A 313 -2.93 -3.80 1.49
N GLU A 314 -3.47 -3.25 0.39
CA GLU A 314 -3.18 -1.87 0.01
C GLU A 314 -3.71 -0.86 1.04
N LEU A 315 -4.89 -1.09 1.64
CA LEU A 315 -5.41 -0.25 2.74
C LEU A 315 -4.48 -0.26 3.96
N VAL A 316 -3.99 -1.45 4.35
CA VAL A 316 -3.04 -1.57 5.46
C VAL A 316 -1.73 -0.88 5.11
N LEU A 317 -1.20 -1.10 3.91
CA LEU A 317 0.05 -0.50 3.44
C LEU A 317 -0.05 1.02 3.35
N GLU A 318 -1.19 1.56 2.92
CA GLU A 318 -1.43 3.00 2.90
C GLU A 318 -1.36 3.59 4.31
N LYS A 319 -2.06 2.99 5.28
CA LYS A 319 -2.03 3.42 6.68
C LYS A 319 -0.63 3.31 7.29
N VAL A 320 0.07 2.21 7.02
CA VAL A 320 1.46 2.02 7.46
C VAL A 320 2.38 3.07 6.82
N ASP A 321 2.25 3.31 5.52
CA ASP A 321 3.03 4.31 4.78
C ASP A 321 2.84 5.72 5.36
N GLN A 322 1.60 6.10 5.71
CA GLN A 322 1.30 7.38 6.35
C GLN A 322 2.04 7.54 7.69
N ARG A 323 2.18 6.46 8.47
CA ARG A 323 2.90 6.48 9.76
C ARG A 323 4.43 6.41 9.59
N ILE A 324 4.92 5.60 8.64
CA ILE A 324 6.34 5.29 8.48
C ILE A 324 7.08 6.29 7.58
N LYS A 325 6.53 6.71 6.44
CA LYS A 325 7.24 7.55 5.46
C LYS A 325 7.83 8.84 6.06
N PRO A 326 7.15 9.56 6.99
CA PRO A 326 7.74 10.72 7.64
C PRO A 326 8.95 10.38 8.54
N ARG A 327 8.99 9.16 9.07
CA ARG A 327 10.01 8.66 10.02
C ARG A 327 11.11 7.84 9.38
N LEU A 328 10.91 7.35 8.16
CA LEU A 328 11.98 6.86 7.31
C LEU A 328 12.92 8.04 7.11
N GLN A 329 13.82 8.22 8.08
CA GLN A 329 14.98 9.05 7.95
C GLN A 329 15.57 8.62 6.64
N SER A 330 15.50 9.49 5.64
CA SER A 330 16.06 9.17 4.34
C SER A 330 17.49 8.67 4.62
N SER A 331 17.75 7.38 4.40
CA SER A 331 19.10 6.82 4.51
C SER A 331 20.07 7.56 3.58
N VAL A 332 19.49 8.31 2.65
CA VAL A 332 20.04 9.45 1.94
C VAL A 332 20.76 10.43 2.88
N LYS A 333 22.06 10.19 3.06
CA LYS A 333 22.98 11.13 3.71
C LYS A 333 22.86 12.52 3.09
N ALA A 334 22.80 13.54 3.95
CA ALA A 334 22.94 14.92 3.52
C ALA A 334 24.29 15.11 2.82
N HIS A 335 24.28 15.74 1.65
CA HIS A 335 25.48 16.16 0.94
C HIS A 335 25.67 17.66 1.13
N GLU A 336 26.43 18.03 2.15
CA GLU A 336 26.65 19.45 2.48
C GLU A 336 27.71 20.13 1.60
N ALA A 337 28.46 19.34 0.81
CA ALA A 337 29.45 19.88 -0.11
C ALA A 337 28.79 20.52 -1.35
N PRO A 338 29.45 21.50 -2.00
CA PRO A 338 28.91 22.14 -3.19
C PRO A 338 28.64 21.15 -4.33
N ILE A 339 27.55 21.38 -5.04
CA ILE A 339 27.20 20.62 -6.24
C ILE A 339 27.89 21.23 -7.46
N TYR A 340 28.51 20.38 -8.26
CA TYR A 340 29.16 20.82 -9.49
C TYR A 340 28.18 20.71 -10.66
N ILE A 341 27.97 21.81 -11.36
CA ILE A 341 27.14 21.83 -12.56
C ILE A 341 28.02 21.46 -13.75
N ILE A 342 27.63 20.42 -14.47
CA ILE A 342 28.35 19.91 -15.65
C ILE A 342 27.50 20.11 -16.90
N THR A 343 28.14 20.35 -18.04
CA THR A 343 27.47 20.32 -19.35
C THR A 343 27.22 18.87 -19.79
N SER A 344 26.31 18.67 -20.75
CA SER A 344 26.05 17.33 -21.30
C SER A 344 27.29 16.72 -21.96
N THR A 345 28.17 17.54 -22.56
CA THR A 345 29.41 17.07 -23.20
C THR A 345 30.50 16.71 -22.18
N GLU A 346 30.54 17.37 -21.03
CA GLU A 346 31.45 17.01 -19.92
C GLU A 346 30.99 15.73 -19.20
N TYR A 347 29.67 15.50 -19.13
CA TYR A 347 29.11 14.36 -18.42
C TYR A 347 29.68 13.02 -18.88
N ASP A 348 29.75 12.77 -20.20
CA ASP A 348 30.25 11.48 -20.70
C ASP A 348 31.72 11.24 -20.33
N LYS A 349 32.55 12.29 -20.45
CA LYS A 349 33.96 12.26 -20.04
C LYS A 349 34.08 11.99 -18.54
N LEU A 350 33.36 12.74 -17.71
CA LEU A 350 33.40 12.62 -16.25
C LEU A 350 32.85 11.29 -15.76
N LYS A 351 31.81 10.77 -16.41
CA LYS A 351 31.22 9.47 -16.07
C LYS A 351 32.26 8.36 -16.21
N GLN A 352 33.03 8.36 -17.30
CA GLN A 352 34.10 7.41 -17.53
C GLN A 352 35.28 7.63 -16.56
N THR A 353 35.78 8.87 -16.44
CA THR A 353 36.98 9.15 -15.64
C THR A 353 36.76 9.03 -14.13
N LEU A 354 35.58 9.43 -13.63
CA LEU A 354 35.29 9.51 -12.18
C LEU A 354 34.36 8.41 -11.67
N GLY A 355 33.91 7.50 -12.55
CA GLY A 355 32.98 6.42 -12.22
C GLY A 355 31.68 6.95 -11.62
N LEU A 356 31.06 7.95 -12.27
CA LEU A 356 29.86 8.58 -11.74
C LEU A 356 28.68 7.60 -11.66
N GLN A 357 28.06 7.51 -10.48
CA GLN A 357 26.89 6.67 -10.24
C GLN A 357 25.70 7.55 -9.86
N ARG A 358 24.51 7.20 -10.36
CA ARG A 358 23.28 7.90 -9.99
C ARG A 358 22.95 7.56 -8.54
N LYS A 359 22.82 8.57 -7.68
CA LYS A 359 22.54 8.40 -6.25
C LYS A 359 21.54 9.46 -5.79
N ARG A 360 20.53 9.06 -5.02
CA ARG A 360 19.67 10.03 -4.32
C ARG A 360 20.46 10.62 -3.17
N MET A 361 20.44 11.95 -3.05
CA MET A 361 21.13 12.71 -2.00
C MET A 361 20.22 13.83 -1.48
N LYS A 362 20.33 14.15 -0.18
CA LYS A 362 19.68 15.30 0.45
C LYS A 362 20.58 16.50 0.27
N LEU A 363 20.13 17.47 -0.52
CA LEU A 363 20.88 18.69 -0.73
C LEU A 363 20.37 19.79 0.21
N PRO A 364 21.27 20.49 0.92
CA PRO A 364 20.90 21.65 1.68
C PRO A 364 20.50 22.79 0.73
N LEU A 365 19.37 23.40 1.05
CA LEU A 365 18.85 24.59 0.39
C LEU A 365 19.12 25.81 1.27
N TYR A 366 19.51 26.90 0.63
CA TYR A 366 19.92 28.15 1.26
C TYR A 366 19.09 29.30 0.73
N GLN A 367 18.94 30.37 1.52
CA GLN A 367 18.53 31.66 0.96
C GLN A 367 19.69 32.29 0.20
N LYS A 368 19.38 33.00 -0.90
CA LYS A 368 20.37 33.61 -1.80
C LYS A 368 21.39 34.50 -1.06
N ASP A 369 20.93 35.24 -0.05
CA ASP A 369 21.76 36.18 0.72
C ASP A 369 22.37 35.56 2.00
N LYS A 370 21.99 34.32 2.35
CA LYS A 370 22.41 33.64 3.59
C LYS A 370 22.87 32.21 3.31
N LEU A 371 23.91 32.07 2.52
CA LEU A 371 24.49 30.76 2.15
C LEU A 371 25.09 29.97 3.33
N ASN A 372 25.20 30.57 4.53
CA ASN A 372 25.76 29.88 5.70
C ASN A 372 24.70 29.19 6.57
N GLN A 373 23.41 29.41 6.31
CA GLN A 373 22.31 28.83 7.07
C GLN A 373 21.49 27.89 6.19
N ILE A 374 21.43 26.60 6.56
CA ILE A 374 20.61 25.62 5.87
C ILE A 374 19.14 25.88 6.26
N TYR A 375 18.30 26.14 5.27
CA TYR A 375 16.86 26.37 5.47
C TYR A 375 16.06 25.08 5.40
N LEU A 376 16.37 24.23 4.43
CA LEU A 376 15.65 22.99 4.16
C LEU A 376 16.59 21.97 3.51
N TYR A 377 16.29 20.69 3.63
CA TYR A 377 16.89 19.66 2.78
C TYR A 377 15.89 19.21 1.73
N LYS A 378 16.34 19.08 0.48
CA LYS A 378 15.54 18.47 -0.58
C LYS A 378 16.28 17.30 -1.21
N GLU A 379 15.56 16.20 -1.37
CA GLU A 379 16.09 15.02 -2.04
C GLU A 379 16.11 15.23 -3.56
N VAL A 380 17.24 14.90 -4.17
CA VAL A 380 17.39 14.89 -5.63
C VAL A 380 18.34 13.79 -6.06
N SER A 381 18.12 13.28 -7.26
CA SER A 381 18.98 12.30 -7.90
C SER A 381 20.17 13.03 -8.53
N VAL A 382 21.36 12.81 -8.00
CA VAL A 382 22.62 13.42 -8.48
C VAL A 382 23.54 12.35 -9.04
N TRP A 383 24.51 12.78 -9.84
CA TRP A 383 25.65 11.94 -10.21
C TRP A 383 26.72 12.06 -9.14
N PHE A 384 27.07 10.96 -8.46
CA PHE A 384 28.03 10.97 -7.35
C PHE A 384 29.31 10.23 -7.72
N SER A 385 30.46 10.85 -7.48
CA SER A 385 31.77 10.18 -7.57
C SER A 385 32.17 9.67 -6.20
N LYS A 386 32.20 8.34 -6.01
CA LYS A 386 32.69 7.72 -4.78
C LYS A 386 34.17 8.03 -4.53
N VAL A 387 34.96 8.13 -5.59
CA VAL A 387 36.41 8.40 -5.54
C VAL A 387 36.69 9.79 -4.95
N ARG A 388 35.91 10.80 -5.33
CA ARG A 388 36.13 12.19 -4.91
C ARG A 388 35.16 12.69 -3.83
N GLY A 389 34.12 11.92 -3.52
CA GLY A 389 33.07 12.35 -2.60
C GLY A 389 32.30 13.58 -3.08
N ARG A 390 32.16 13.77 -4.40
CA ARG A 390 31.52 14.95 -5.01
C ARG A 390 30.24 14.57 -5.75
N ALA A 391 29.24 15.44 -5.67
CA ALA A 391 28.00 15.31 -6.43
C ALA A 391 27.94 16.32 -7.59
N PHE A 392 27.31 15.89 -8.67
CA PHE A 392 27.22 16.61 -9.93
C PHE A 392 25.77 16.60 -10.43
N LEU A 393 25.36 17.70 -11.06
CA LEU A 393 24.10 17.82 -11.78
C LEU A 393 24.39 18.29 -13.20
N VAL A 394 23.74 17.66 -14.19
CA VAL A 394 23.80 18.17 -15.56
C VAL A 394 23.02 19.49 -15.64
N ASN A 395 23.48 20.46 -16.41
CA ASN A 395 22.90 21.82 -16.46
C ASN A 395 21.37 21.81 -16.68
N LYS A 396 20.85 20.90 -17.53
CA LYS A 396 19.41 20.72 -17.72
C LYS A 396 18.69 20.32 -16.41
N GLU A 397 19.21 19.30 -15.72
CA GLU A 397 18.68 18.82 -14.44
C GLU A 397 18.77 19.90 -13.35
N TYR A 398 19.87 20.64 -13.32
CA TYR A 398 20.05 21.76 -12.38
C TYR A 398 19.02 22.86 -12.61
N ARG A 399 18.73 23.25 -13.86
CA ARG A 399 17.73 24.26 -14.18
C ARG A 399 16.32 23.81 -13.77
N GLU A 400 15.96 22.57 -14.07
CA GLU A 400 14.67 21.99 -13.65
C GLU A 400 14.55 21.94 -12.13
N PHE A 401 15.59 21.48 -11.43
CA PHE A 401 15.62 21.44 -9.98
C PHE A 401 15.55 22.84 -9.36
N SER A 402 16.29 23.81 -9.90
CA SER A 402 16.31 25.20 -9.44
C SER A 402 14.93 25.85 -9.51
N LYS A 403 14.16 25.59 -10.59
CA LYS A 403 12.78 26.07 -10.71
C LYS A 403 11.88 25.54 -9.58
N GLN A 404 12.08 24.30 -9.15
CA GLN A 404 11.28 23.67 -8.09
C GLN A 404 11.68 24.08 -6.67
N ILE A 405 12.83 24.74 -6.48
CA ILE A 405 13.31 25.17 -5.15
C ILE A 405 13.28 26.67 -4.95
N ALA A 406 12.99 27.45 -5.99
CA ALA A 406 12.88 28.91 -5.89
C ALA A 406 11.89 29.30 -4.77
N PRO A 407 12.22 30.28 -3.92
CA PRO A 407 13.36 31.21 -4.01
C PRO A 407 14.69 30.70 -3.40
N LEU A 408 14.74 29.46 -2.90
CA LEU A 408 15.95 28.87 -2.33
C LEU A 408 16.95 28.45 -3.42
N VAL A 409 18.22 28.36 -3.04
CA VAL A 409 19.35 27.99 -3.92
C VAL A 409 20.18 26.87 -3.29
N ILE A 410 20.91 26.11 -4.10
CA ILE A 410 21.95 25.19 -3.64
C ILE A 410 23.32 25.84 -3.77
N LYS A 411 24.28 25.41 -2.94
CA LYS A 411 25.69 25.78 -3.13
C LYS A 411 26.23 25.10 -4.37
N THR A 412 26.68 25.90 -5.33
CA THR A 412 27.33 25.41 -6.54
C THR A 412 28.84 25.59 -6.45
N GLY A 413 29.61 24.57 -6.83
CA GLY A 413 31.06 24.66 -6.90
C GLY A 413 31.53 25.07 -8.30
N GLU A 414 32.48 25.99 -8.40
CA GLU A 414 33.18 26.24 -9.66
C GLU A 414 34.06 25.05 -10.00
N MET A 415 33.89 24.52 -11.20
CA MET A 415 34.68 23.41 -11.68
C MET A 415 35.98 23.91 -12.29
N ARG A 416 37.02 24.08 -11.48
CA ARG A 416 38.39 24.29 -12.00
C ARG A 416 38.96 22.95 -12.43
N TYR A 417 38.57 22.52 -13.61
CA TYR A 417 38.97 21.25 -14.18
C TYR A 417 40.28 21.43 -14.96
N THR A 418 41.42 21.45 -14.27
CA THR A 418 42.69 21.11 -14.95
C THR A 418 42.73 19.60 -15.08
N LEU A 419 42.24 19.09 -16.22
CA LEU A 419 42.66 17.76 -16.67
C LEU A 419 44.20 17.76 -16.62
N PRO A 420 44.85 16.79 -15.95
CA PRO A 420 46.25 16.55 -16.22
C PRO A 420 46.34 16.33 -17.74
N PRO A 421 47.15 17.11 -18.47
CA PRO A 421 47.28 16.90 -19.91
C PRO A 421 47.64 15.44 -20.14
N GLU A 422 46.85 14.77 -20.98
CA GLU A 422 47.13 13.42 -21.41
C GLU A 422 48.52 13.40 -22.04
N GLY A 423 49.47 12.75 -21.36
CA GLY A 423 50.83 12.56 -21.84
C GLY A 423 51.73 13.80 -21.73
N LYS A 424 52.32 14.00 -20.54
CA LYS A 424 53.74 14.40 -20.32
C LYS A 424 53.98 14.60 -18.83
N ALA A 425 54.24 13.51 -18.11
CA ALA A 425 54.93 13.57 -16.83
C ALA A 425 56.43 13.87 -17.07
N GLY A 426 56.72 15.08 -17.56
CA GLY A 426 58.06 15.66 -17.56
C GLY A 426 58.26 16.35 -16.22
N ILE A 427 59.00 15.70 -15.33
CA ILE A 427 59.36 16.18 -14.00
C ILE A 427 60.18 17.47 -14.13
N GLN A 428 59.61 18.60 -13.70
CA GLN A 428 60.39 19.75 -13.22
C GLN A 428 59.95 20.10 -11.80
N SER A 429 60.67 19.52 -10.84
CA SER A 429 60.68 19.91 -9.42
C SER A 429 62.08 19.63 -8.89
N SER A 430 63.09 20.26 -9.47
CA SER A 430 64.50 20.14 -9.10
C SER A 430 64.93 21.23 -8.12
N SER A 431 64.25 21.37 -6.97
CA SER A 431 64.82 22.17 -5.87
C SER A 431 64.51 21.67 -4.46
N PHE A 432 63.80 20.55 -4.29
CA PHE A 432 63.65 19.93 -2.97
C PHE A 432 64.54 18.69 -2.85
N VAL A 433 65.66 18.83 -2.14
CA VAL A 433 66.58 17.73 -1.82
C VAL A 433 65.93 16.86 -0.76
N TRP A 434 65.53 15.65 -1.15
CA TRP A 434 64.95 14.69 -0.22
C TRP A 434 65.99 14.21 0.80
N PRO A 435 65.65 14.15 2.10
CA PRO A 435 66.52 13.52 3.09
C PRO A 435 66.62 12.03 2.76
N SER A 436 67.85 11.56 2.50
CA SER A 436 68.12 10.12 2.47
C SER A 436 67.82 9.55 3.85
N THR A 437 67.26 8.33 3.94
CA THR A 437 67.15 7.64 5.24
C THR A 437 68.48 7.06 5.72
N GLU A 438 69.55 7.23 4.93
CA GLU A 438 70.91 6.83 5.24
C GLU A 438 71.67 7.97 5.93
N VAL A 439 72.32 7.64 7.05
CA VAL A 439 73.23 8.56 7.74
C VAL A 439 74.54 8.62 6.94
N LYS A 440 74.75 9.67 6.16
CA LYS A 440 76.05 9.94 5.55
C LYS A 440 77.05 10.27 6.66
N LYS A 441 78.08 9.44 6.86
CA LYS A 441 79.24 9.76 7.72
C LYS A 441 80.09 10.85 7.08
N LYS A 442 79.65 12.12 7.14
CA LYS A 442 80.51 13.28 6.92
C LYS A 442 80.39 14.20 8.12
N LYS A 443 81.53 14.50 8.75
CA LYS A 443 81.70 15.58 9.73
C LYS A 443 81.56 16.89 8.96
N GLU A 444 80.36 17.43 8.88
CA GLU A 444 80.13 18.83 8.49
C GLU A 444 78.89 19.31 9.23
N ASN A 445 79.06 20.36 10.04
CA ASN A 445 78.03 21.00 10.84
C ASN A 445 76.95 21.61 9.93
N PRO A 446 75.68 21.17 9.99
CA PRO A 446 74.58 21.94 9.43
C PRO A 446 74.09 22.94 10.48
N LYS A 447 74.37 24.22 10.24
CA LYS A 447 73.65 25.32 10.89
C LYS A 447 72.20 25.35 10.38
N ASN A 448 71.28 25.62 11.31
CA ASN A 448 69.89 26.04 11.14
C ASN A 448 68.89 25.03 10.57
N GLU A 449 68.23 24.31 11.49
CA GLU A 449 66.79 24.44 11.77
C GLU A 449 66.48 23.60 13.03
N GLU A 450 66.67 24.19 14.21
CA GLU A 450 66.15 23.62 15.45
C GLU A 450 64.62 23.75 15.45
N LYS A 451 63.94 22.80 14.79
CA LYS A 451 62.55 22.47 15.15
C LYS A 451 62.60 21.75 16.49
N THR A 452 62.27 22.49 17.52
CA THR A 452 62.05 22.04 18.90
C THR A 452 61.34 20.69 18.94
N LEU A 453 61.99 19.68 19.54
CA LEU A 453 61.52 18.30 19.74
C LEU A 453 60.23 18.16 20.58
N ASN A 454 59.60 19.28 20.97
CA ASN A 454 58.40 19.32 21.81
C ASN A 454 57.09 19.45 21.01
N GLU A 455 57.12 19.63 19.69
CA GLU A 455 55.90 19.69 18.89
C GLU A 455 55.38 18.28 18.58
N THR A 456 54.18 17.96 19.07
CA THR A 456 53.47 16.74 18.66
C THR A 456 53.25 16.78 17.15
N SER A 457 53.84 15.83 16.42
CA SER A 457 53.68 15.76 14.96
C SER A 457 52.20 15.71 14.56
N GLU A 458 51.86 16.31 13.42
CA GLU A 458 50.48 16.27 12.88
C GLU A 458 49.97 14.83 12.72
N LEU A 459 50.86 13.88 12.39
CA LEU A 459 50.55 12.46 12.37
C LEU A 459 50.14 11.93 13.75
N LYS A 460 50.84 12.33 14.82
CA LYS A 460 50.49 11.95 16.19
C LYS A 460 49.12 12.50 16.60
N ARG A 461 48.78 13.74 16.19
CA ARG A 461 47.44 14.33 16.39
C ARG A 461 46.33 13.54 15.70
N LEU A 462 46.65 12.82 14.63
CA LEU A 462 45.74 11.94 13.89
C LEU A 462 45.75 10.48 14.39
N GLY A 463 46.40 10.22 15.54
CA GLY A 463 46.43 8.89 16.16
C GLY A 463 47.56 7.98 15.67
N TYR A 464 48.47 8.47 14.84
CA TYR A 464 49.62 7.68 14.38
C TYR A 464 50.76 7.70 15.42
N GLN A 465 51.04 6.54 15.99
CA GLN A 465 52.17 6.32 16.89
C GLN A 465 52.68 4.88 16.74
N ILE A 466 53.92 4.58 17.12
CA ILE A 466 54.45 3.21 17.06
C ILE A 466 54.10 2.42 18.32
N THR A 467 54.38 2.99 19.49
CA THR A 467 54.15 2.34 20.79
C THR A 467 52.67 2.33 21.14
N GLY A 468 52.17 1.20 21.64
CA GLY A 468 50.80 1.08 22.18
C GLY A 468 49.70 0.92 21.13
N VAL A 469 50.02 0.78 19.85
CA VAL A 469 49.04 0.54 18.78
C VAL A 469 49.51 -0.54 17.82
N ASN A 470 48.58 -1.39 17.38
CA ASN A 470 48.85 -2.43 16.41
C ASN A 470 48.91 -1.88 14.98
N ARG A 471 49.45 -2.68 14.04
CA ARG A 471 49.56 -2.34 12.62
C ARG A 471 48.24 -1.88 11.99
N ALA A 472 47.12 -2.49 12.37
CA ALA A 472 45.79 -2.13 11.85
C ALA A 472 45.37 -0.71 12.25
N LYS A 473 45.52 -0.34 13.53
CA LYS A 473 45.21 1.01 14.03
C LYS A 473 46.16 2.06 13.44
N ARG A 474 47.45 1.75 13.30
CA ARG A 474 48.40 2.65 12.62
C ARG A 474 48.02 2.88 11.17
N TRP A 475 47.64 1.82 10.47
CA TRP A 475 47.19 1.92 9.08
C TRP A 475 45.94 2.78 8.95
N GLN A 476 44.95 2.60 9.83
CA GLN A 476 43.75 3.44 9.85
C GLN A 476 44.08 4.93 10.06
N ALA A 477 45.04 5.24 10.96
CA ALA A 477 45.51 6.61 11.15
C ALA A 477 46.18 7.17 9.87
N LEU A 478 46.94 6.35 9.14
CA LEU A 478 47.53 6.73 7.85
C LEU A 478 46.49 6.93 6.75
N GLU A 479 45.46 6.07 6.67
CA GLU A 479 44.33 6.23 5.73
C GLU A 479 43.56 7.53 5.96
N LEU A 480 43.47 7.99 7.22
CA LEU A 480 42.90 9.28 7.57
C LEU A 480 43.87 10.46 7.30
N ALA A 481 45.17 10.25 7.48
CA ALA A 481 46.18 11.29 7.34
C ALA A 481 46.49 11.63 5.88
N VAL A 482 46.59 10.64 5.00
CA VAL A 482 46.94 10.87 3.59
C VAL A 482 45.98 11.86 2.89
N PRO A 483 44.64 11.76 3.03
CA PRO A 483 43.72 12.74 2.46
C PRO A 483 43.78 14.12 3.13
N LYS A 484 44.11 14.17 4.43
CA LYS A 484 44.07 15.41 5.23
C LYS A 484 45.30 16.29 5.03
N ILE A 485 46.49 15.68 5.08
CA ILE A 485 47.77 16.43 5.08
C ILE A 485 48.66 16.11 3.87
N GLY A 486 48.25 15.17 3.02
CA GLY A 486 48.91 14.81 1.77
C GLY A 486 49.99 13.74 1.93
N LEU A 487 50.08 12.84 0.93
CA LEU A 487 51.02 11.71 0.92
C LEU A 487 52.48 12.17 1.10
N LYS A 488 52.89 13.23 0.38
CA LYS A 488 54.25 13.79 0.45
C LYS A 488 54.66 14.17 1.88
N LYS A 489 53.75 14.79 2.64
CA LYS A 489 54.00 15.23 4.03
C LYS A 489 54.02 14.05 5.00
N VAL A 490 53.10 13.09 4.85
CA VAL A 490 53.07 11.85 5.64
C VAL A 490 54.39 11.08 5.48
N VAL A 491 54.81 10.86 4.23
CA VAL A 491 56.06 10.17 3.91
C VAL A 491 57.26 10.93 4.49
N GLY A 492 57.30 12.25 4.33
CA GLY A 492 58.36 13.10 4.88
C GLY A 492 58.50 12.98 6.40
N ILE A 493 57.38 12.98 7.15
CA ILE A 493 57.40 12.83 8.61
C ILE A 493 57.93 11.44 9.01
N ILE A 494 57.46 10.37 8.36
CA ILE A 494 57.91 9.02 8.69
C ILE A 494 59.39 8.82 8.35
N SER A 495 59.85 9.29 7.18
CA SER A 495 61.25 9.21 6.78
C SER A 495 62.17 10.04 7.68
N TYR A 496 61.73 11.22 8.11
CA TYR A 496 62.45 12.04 9.07
C TYR A 496 62.61 11.31 10.41
N ASN A 497 61.56 10.67 10.92
CA ASN A 497 61.64 9.88 12.16
C ASN A 497 62.62 8.71 12.05
N ILE A 498 62.62 7.99 10.91
CA ILE A 498 63.60 6.93 10.65
C ILE A 498 65.02 7.50 10.70
N LEU A 499 65.29 8.59 9.96
CA LEU A 499 66.61 9.21 9.89
C LEU A 499 67.08 9.71 11.27
N LEU A 500 66.19 10.39 12.00
CA LEU A 500 66.46 10.89 13.34
C LEU A 500 66.84 9.76 14.30
N ARG A 501 66.16 8.61 14.24
CA ARG A 501 66.48 7.46 15.10
C ARG A 501 67.72 6.71 14.65
N LYS A 502 67.97 6.55 13.35
CA LYS A 502 69.22 5.95 12.85
C LYS A 502 70.44 6.81 13.18
N GLY A 503 70.31 8.14 13.19
CA GLY A 503 71.40 9.08 13.49
C GLY A 503 71.85 9.14 14.96
N GLN A 504 71.09 8.57 15.90
CA GLN A 504 71.47 8.55 17.32
C GLN A 504 72.58 7.53 17.59
N LYS A 505 73.40 7.73 18.64
CA LYS A 505 74.45 6.78 19.06
C LYS A 505 73.81 5.41 19.33
N ASN A 506 74.21 4.38 18.57
CA ASN A 506 73.61 3.04 18.57
C ASN A 506 72.10 3.02 18.27
N GLY A 507 71.58 4.03 17.58
CA GLY A 507 70.16 4.24 17.32
C GLY A 507 69.52 3.15 16.45
N GLU A 508 70.27 2.63 15.47
CA GLU A 508 69.83 1.50 14.64
C GLU A 508 69.47 0.26 15.48
N ARG A 509 70.26 -0.05 16.50
CA ARG A 509 69.98 -1.17 17.43
C ARG A 509 68.90 -0.80 18.44
N LYS A 510 69.00 0.39 19.06
CA LYS A 510 68.10 0.84 20.12
C LYS A 510 66.64 1.01 19.66
N PHE A 511 66.44 1.44 18.41
CA PHE A 511 65.11 1.71 17.85
C PHE A 511 64.75 0.77 16.71
N ALA A 512 65.39 -0.41 16.63
CA ALA A 512 65.20 -1.37 15.53
C ALA A 512 63.72 -1.69 15.27
N TYR A 513 62.94 -1.91 16.34
CA TYR A 513 61.50 -2.17 16.24
C TYR A 513 60.73 -1.00 15.58
N ALA A 514 60.94 0.23 16.07
CA ALA A 514 60.21 1.39 15.54
C ALA A 514 60.61 1.71 14.09
N ILE A 515 61.90 1.56 13.77
CA ILE A 515 62.42 1.71 12.41
C ILE A 515 61.76 0.69 11.47
N ALA A 516 61.70 -0.58 11.86
CA ALA A 516 61.08 -1.63 11.06
C ALA A 516 59.58 -1.37 10.81
N GLU A 517 58.85 -0.92 11.83
CA GLU A 517 57.43 -0.60 11.67
C GLU A 517 57.20 0.64 10.77
N TRP A 518 58.05 1.66 10.87
CA TRP A 518 58.01 2.82 9.95
C TRP A 518 58.35 2.44 8.51
N GLU A 519 59.35 1.58 8.30
CA GLU A 519 59.76 1.10 6.97
C GLU A 519 58.64 0.26 6.33
N HIS A 520 57.99 -0.62 7.11
CA HIS A 520 56.81 -1.36 6.68
C HIS A 520 55.65 -0.43 6.29
N ASP A 521 55.37 0.59 7.11
CA ASP A 521 54.31 1.55 6.84
C ASP A 521 54.61 2.38 5.57
N LEU A 522 55.88 2.76 5.33
CA LEU A 522 56.30 3.40 4.07
C LEU A 522 56.12 2.48 2.87
N GLU A 523 56.52 1.22 2.93
CA GLU A 523 56.33 0.27 1.83
C GLU A 523 54.84 0.10 1.50
N LYS A 524 54.00 0.01 2.52
CA LYS A 524 52.55 -0.08 2.36
C LYS A 524 51.95 1.20 1.76
N LEU A 525 52.39 2.38 2.19
CA LEU A 525 51.98 3.67 1.60
C LEU A 525 52.40 3.79 0.14
N LYS A 526 53.62 3.34 -0.20
CA LYS A 526 54.11 3.29 -1.59
C LYS A 526 53.20 2.43 -2.46
N LYS A 527 52.83 1.25 -1.97
CA LYS A 527 51.96 0.32 -2.72
C LYS A 527 50.54 0.88 -2.95
N HIS A 528 49.98 1.61 -2.00
CA HIS A 528 48.55 2.02 -2.05
C HIS A 528 48.32 3.41 -2.65
N TYR A 529 49.23 4.37 -2.44
CA TYR A 529 48.95 5.78 -2.73
C TYR A 529 49.91 6.43 -3.71
N TYR A 530 51.12 5.89 -3.88
CA TYR A 530 52.16 6.54 -4.66
C TYR A 530 51.92 6.39 -6.17
N ARG A 531 52.00 7.51 -6.91
CA ARG A 531 51.74 7.55 -8.36
C ARG A 531 52.91 8.15 -9.15
N ASN A 532 54.13 8.05 -8.63
CA ASN A 532 55.32 8.69 -9.19
C ASN A 532 55.24 10.23 -9.26
N ASP A 533 54.50 10.82 -8.32
CA ASP A 533 54.27 12.27 -8.19
C ASP A 533 55.39 13.02 -7.46
N PHE A 534 56.29 12.31 -6.78
CA PHE A 534 57.51 12.86 -6.16
C PHE A 534 58.56 11.76 -5.92
N LYS A 535 59.83 12.10 -5.66
CA LYS A 535 60.85 11.08 -5.41
C LYS A 535 60.59 10.34 -4.09
N TRP A 536 60.33 9.03 -4.14
CA TRP A 536 60.16 8.21 -2.95
C TRP A 536 61.49 8.08 -2.17
N PRO A 537 61.49 8.20 -0.83
CA PRO A 537 62.70 8.02 -0.01
C PRO A 537 63.25 6.61 -0.17
N ASN A 538 64.57 6.47 -0.37
CA ASN A 538 65.17 5.15 -0.42
C ASN A 538 65.23 4.57 1.00
N THR A 539 64.58 3.42 1.22
CA THR A 539 64.49 2.74 2.52
C THR A 539 65.25 1.42 2.55
N LYS A 540 65.78 0.95 1.42
CA LYS A 540 66.54 -0.30 1.32
C LYS A 540 68.03 0.02 1.18
N LYS A 541 68.84 -0.66 2.00
CA LYS A 541 70.27 -0.90 1.73
C LYS A 541 70.39 -2.08 0.78
#